data_AF-A0A4V4H7G5-F1
#
_entry.id   AF-A0A4V4H7G5-F1
#
_cell.length_a   1.000
_cell.length_b   1.000
_cell.length_c   1.000
_cell.angle_alpha   90.00
_cell.angle_beta   90.00
_cell.angle_gamma   90.00
#
_symmetry.space_group_name_H-M   'P 1'
#
loop_
_entity.id
_entity.type
_entity.pdbx_description
1 polymer ?
#
loop_
_entity_poly.entity_id
_entity_poly.type
_entity_poly.pdbx_seq_one_letter_code
_entity_poly.pdbx_strand_id
1 'polypeptide(L)'
;METTTVSAARVYDYINVACDVQESTRKVVRGAALFVSGSMGNFRFHQYQVVGRALPTVTEEHPKIYRMKLWATNEVRAKSKFWYFLRKLKKVKKSNGQVLAINEIFERKPTKIKNYGVWLRYQSRTGYHNMYKEYRDTTLNGAVEQIVQ
;
A
#
# COMPACT_ATOMS: atom_id res chain seq x y z
N MET A 1 31.00 -11.68 0.98
CA MET A 1 29.66 -11.82 1.60
C MET A 1 29.38 -10.53 2.37
N GLU A 2 28.90 -9.49 1.72
CA GLU A 2 28.46 -8.27 2.40
C GLU A 2 26.94 -8.28 2.47
N THR A 3 26.41 -8.74 3.61
CA THR A 3 25.04 -8.44 4.04
C THR A 3 24.93 -6.93 4.21
N THR A 4 24.61 -6.25 3.12
CA THR A 4 24.26 -4.83 3.18
C THR A 4 22.91 -4.76 3.88
N THR A 5 22.94 -4.45 5.17
CA THR A 5 21.80 -3.96 5.94
C THR A 5 21.36 -2.64 5.31
N VAL A 6 20.68 -2.71 4.16
CA VAL A 6 20.00 -1.58 3.57
C VAL A 6 18.97 -1.20 4.61
N SER A 7 19.21 -0.09 5.32
CA SER A 7 18.37 0.40 6.40
C SER A 7 16.90 0.23 6.00
N ALA A 8 16.20 -0.69 6.66
CA ALA A 8 14.87 -1.15 6.26
C ALA A 8 13.94 0.05 5.97
N ALA A 9 14.12 1.14 6.74
CA ALA A 9 13.48 2.46 6.59
C ALA A 9 13.34 3.00 5.15
N ARG A 10 14.36 2.86 4.28
CA ARG A 10 14.34 3.47 2.92
C ARG A 10 13.74 2.56 1.84
N VAL A 11 13.73 1.25 2.06
CA VAL A 11 13.11 0.28 1.15
C VAL A 11 11.58 0.33 1.26
N TYR A 12 11.05 0.59 2.46
CA TYR A 12 9.60 0.66 2.73
C TYR A 12 8.82 1.74 1.98
N ASP A 13 9.49 2.80 1.54
CA ASP A 13 8.85 3.92 0.82
C ASP A 13 8.65 3.62 -0.67
N TYR A 14 9.21 2.53 -1.20
CA TYR A 14 9.23 2.25 -2.64
C TYR A 14 8.86 0.81 -3.04
N ILE A 15 8.48 -0.07 -2.10
CA ILE A 15 7.86 -1.38 -2.43
C ILE A 15 6.48 -1.21 -3.12
N ASN A 16 5.87 -0.02 -3.04
CA ASN A 16 4.52 0.23 -3.56
C ASN A 16 4.50 0.71 -5.04
N VAL A 17 5.34 0.16 -5.93
CA VAL A 17 5.32 0.51 -7.38
C VAL A 17 4.37 -0.39 -8.18
N ALA A 18 3.43 -1.05 -7.51
CA ALA A 18 2.14 -1.38 -8.11
C ALA A 18 1.03 -0.63 -7.37
N CYS A 19 1.25 0.67 -7.11
CA CYS A 19 0.17 1.58 -6.80
C CYS A 19 -0.65 1.76 -8.08
N ASP A 20 -1.52 0.79 -8.35
CA ASP A 20 -2.63 0.96 -9.26
C ASP A 20 -3.56 1.99 -8.60
N VAL A 21 -3.29 3.28 -8.88
CA VAL A 21 -4.20 4.38 -8.54
C VAL A 21 -5.42 4.18 -9.42
N GLN A 22 -6.32 3.29 -9.00
CA GLN A 22 -7.55 3.04 -9.73
C GLN A 22 -8.40 4.30 -9.61
N GLU A 23 -8.54 5.04 -10.72
CA GLU A 23 -9.55 6.07 -10.90
C GLU A 23 -10.92 5.37 -10.86
N SER A 24 -11.51 5.30 -9.66
CA SER A 24 -12.81 4.67 -9.48
C SER A 24 -13.90 5.66 -9.86
N THR A 25 -14.32 5.66 -11.13
CA THR A 25 -15.59 6.28 -11.57
C THR A 25 -16.83 5.48 -11.14
N ARG A 26 -16.63 4.26 -10.60
CA ARG A 26 -17.72 3.41 -10.12
C ARG A 26 -18.04 3.74 -8.66
N LYS A 27 -19.33 4.02 -8.40
CA LYS A 27 -19.92 4.17 -7.06
C LYS A 27 -19.38 3.09 -6.13
N VAL A 28 -18.90 3.48 -4.95
CA VAL A 28 -18.53 2.56 -3.88
C VAL A 28 -19.81 1.89 -3.37
N VAL A 29 -20.23 0.81 -4.03
CA VAL A 29 -21.21 -0.11 -3.46
C VAL A 29 -20.54 -0.78 -2.27
N ARG A 30 -21.07 -0.47 -1.08
CA ARG A 30 -20.73 -1.16 0.18
C ARG A 30 -21.10 -2.63 0.02
N GLY A 31 -20.17 -3.44 -0.47
CA GLY A 31 -20.23 -4.89 -0.32
C GLY A 31 -19.86 -5.22 1.11
N ALA A 32 -20.84 -5.63 1.91
CA ALA A 32 -20.61 -6.24 3.21
C ALA A 32 -19.64 -7.43 3.02
N ALA A 33 -18.41 -7.27 3.51
CA ALA A 33 -17.47 -8.38 3.58
C ALA A 33 -17.87 -9.23 4.80
N LEU A 34 -18.35 -10.44 4.53
CA LEU A 34 -18.47 -11.50 5.53
C LEU A 34 -17.13 -11.64 6.26
N PHE A 35 -17.16 -11.41 7.57
CA PHE A 35 -16.05 -11.68 8.49
C PHE A 35 -15.85 -13.19 8.57
N VAL A 36 -14.92 -13.72 7.78
CA VAL A 36 -14.31 -15.01 8.07
C VAL A 36 -13.16 -14.74 9.02
N SER A 37 -13.32 -15.19 10.27
CA SER A 37 -12.27 -15.23 11.28
C SER A 37 -11.16 -16.21 10.86
N GLY A 38 -10.26 -15.77 9.99
CA GLY A 38 -9.04 -16.47 9.62
C GLY A 38 -7.92 -16.11 10.58
N SER A 39 -7.25 -17.11 11.13
CA SER A 39 -6.14 -17.01 12.10
C SER A 39 -5.18 -15.84 11.83
N MET A 40 -5.03 -14.96 12.82
CA MET A 40 -4.03 -13.90 12.83
C MET A 40 -2.63 -14.51 12.87
N GLY A 41 -1.94 -14.56 11.73
CA GLY A 41 -0.48 -14.58 11.75
C GLY A 41 0.02 -13.25 12.33
N ASN A 42 1.02 -13.29 13.21
CA ASN A 42 1.67 -12.10 13.76
C ASN A 42 2.54 -11.43 12.70
N PHE A 43 1.92 -10.81 11.70
CA PHE A 43 2.62 -10.02 10.71
C PHE A 43 2.91 -8.63 11.28
N ARG A 44 4.15 -8.15 11.13
CA ARG A 44 4.55 -6.76 11.35
C ARG A 44 3.95 -5.81 10.32
N PHE A 45 3.70 -6.30 9.10
CA PHE A 45 3.11 -5.49 8.03
C PHE A 45 1.72 -5.97 7.65
N HIS A 46 0.82 -4.99 7.58
CA HIS A 46 -0.58 -5.18 7.23
C HIS A 46 -0.87 -4.45 5.93
N GLN A 47 -1.72 -5.06 5.11
CA GLN A 47 -2.19 -4.46 3.88
C GLN A 47 -3.38 -3.55 4.17
N TYR A 48 -3.26 -2.27 3.84
CA TYR A 48 -4.32 -1.28 3.97
C TYR A 48 -4.77 -0.79 2.60
N GLN A 49 -6.08 -0.65 2.44
CA GLN A 49 -6.72 0.09 1.37
C GLN A 49 -7.13 1.45 1.89
N VAL A 50 -6.46 2.50 1.41
CA VAL A 50 -6.77 3.88 1.76
C VAL A 50 -7.47 4.56 0.59
N VAL A 51 -8.61 5.18 0.88
CA VAL A 51 -9.40 5.96 -0.07
C VAL A 51 -9.38 7.42 0.37
N GLY A 52 -9.03 8.33 -0.53
CA GLY A 52 -8.99 9.76 -0.26
C GLY A 52 -9.37 10.60 -1.47
N ARG A 53 -9.78 11.85 -1.22
CA ARG A 53 -10.10 12.84 -2.24
C ARG A 53 -9.51 14.21 -1.88
N ALA A 54 -9.36 15.07 -2.86
CA ALA A 54 -9.16 16.49 -2.61
C ALA A 54 -10.46 17.09 -2.02
N LEU A 55 -10.34 18.17 -1.26
CA LEU A 55 -11.51 18.91 -0.79
C LEU A 55 -12.26 19.50 -2.01
N PRO A 56 -13.60 19.44 -2.02
CA PRO A 56 -14.38 20.07 -3.07
C PRO A 56 -14.18 21.58 -3.04
N THR A 57 -13.95 22.19 -4.19
CA THR A 57 -13.85 23.64 -4.37
C THR A 57 -15.00 24.13 -5.25
N VAL A 58 -15.28 25.44 -5.24
CA VAL A 58 -16.36 26.04 -6.05
C VAL A 58 -16.17 25.76 -7.55
N THR A 59 -14.92 25.56 -7.98
CA THR A 59 -14.57 25.24 -9.36
C THR A 59 -14.71 23.75 -9.69
N GLU A 60 -14.57 22.86 -8.71
CA GLU A 60 -14.62 21.41 -8.89
C GLU A 60 -15.45 20.75 -7.77
N GLU A 61 -16.76 20.65 -7.99
CA GLU A 61 -17.71 20.10 -7.02
C GLU A 61 -17.52 18.60 -6.76
N HIS A 62 -16.95 17.88 -7.74
CA HIS A 62 -16.76 16.42 -7.69
C HIS A 62 -15.30 16.04 -7.91
N PRO A 63 -14.43 16.26 -6.90
CA PRO A 63 -13.03 15.91 -6.99
C PRO A 63 -12.84 14.40 -7.10
N LYS A 64 -11.87 14.00 -7.92
CA LYS A 64 -11.55 12.59 -8.17
C LYS A 64 -11.18 11.86 -6.88
N ILE A 65 -11.71 10.66 -6.72
CA ILE A 65 -11.43 9.77 -5.59
C ILE A 65 -10.26 8.87 -5.96
N TYR A 66 -9.23 8.91 -5.12
CA TYR A 66 -8.04 8.07 -5.24
C TYR A 66 -8.12 6.92 -4.25
N ARG A 67 -7.80 5.72 -4.74
CA ARG A 67 -7.72 4.52 -3.93
C ARG A 67 -6.35 3.88 -4.10
N MET A 68 -5.68 3.60 -3.00
CA MET A 68 -4.36 2.99 -3.00
C MET A 68 -4.33 1.81 -2.03
N LYS A 69 -3.71 0.72 -2.47
CA LYS A 69 -3.31 -0.39 -1.61
C LYS A 69 -1.87 -0.16 -1.18
N LEU A 70 -1.61 -0.25 0.11
CA LEU A 70 -0.30 0.00 0.69
C LEU A 70 -0.04 -0.93 1.86
N TRP A 71 1.23 -1.22 2.13
CA TRP A 71 1.64 -1.94 3.33
C TRP A 71 2.21 -1.00 4.39
N ALA A 72 1.70 -1.14 5.62
CA ALA A 72 2.11 -0.37 6.78
C ALA A 72 2.00 -1.21 8.05
N THR A 73 2.67 -0.78 9.12
CA THR A 73 2.54 -1.41 10.44
C THR A 73 1.21 -1.02 11.10
N ASN A 74 0.86 0.26 11.03
CA ASN A 74 -0.32 0.84 11.67
C ASN A 74 -1.12 1.71 10.69
N GLU A 75 -2.40 1.92 10.97
CA GLU A 75 -3.28 2.83 10.19
C GLU A 75 -2.75 4.26 10.08
N VAL A 76 -2.11 4.79 11.14
CA VAL A 76 -1.54 6.15 11.14
C VAL A 76 -0.38 6.26 10.13
N ARG A 77 0.47 5.22 10.08
CA ARG A 77 1.56 5.12 9.10
C ARG A 77 1.00 4.95 7.69
N ALA A 78 -0.10 4.19 7.54
CA ALA A 78 -0.83 4.05 6.29
C ALA A 78 -1.32 5.41 5.74
N LYS A 79 -1.97 6.23 6.58
CA LYS A 79 -2.38 7.60 6.22
C LYS A 79 -1.20 8.45 5.76
N SER A 80 -0.08 8.40 6.48
CA SER A 80 1.11 9.18 6.13
C SER A 80 1.70 8.77 4.78
N LYS A 81 1.83 7.46 4.51
CA LYS A 81 2.28 6.95 3.22
C LYS A 81 1.33 7.34 2.09
N PHE A 82 0.03 7.27 2.31
CA PHE A 82 -0.98 7.72 1.35
C PHE A 82 -0.75 9.16 0.88
N TRP A 83 -0.57 10.10 1.82
CA TRP A 83 -0.30 11.48 1.49
C TRP A 83 1.05 11.70 0.81
N TYR A 84 2.08 10.92 1.17
CA TYR A 84 3.38 10.98 0.51
C TYR A 84 3.28 10.65 -0.98
N PHE A 85 2.58 9.57 -1.34
CA PHE A 85 2.39 9.19 -2.74
C PHE A 85 1.47 10.14 -3.50
N LEU A 86 0.36 10.59 -2.89
CA LEU A 86 -0.52 11.58 -3.53
C LEU A 86 0.20 12.90 -3.82
N ARG A 87 1.09 13.35 -2.94
CA ARG A 87 1.89 14.55 -3.17
C ARG A 87 2.82 14.40 -4.37
N LYS A 88 3.45 13.22 -4.53
CA LYS A 88 4.35 12.95 -5.67
C LYS A 88 3.61 12.79 -6.99
N LEU A 89 2.46 12.11 -6.99
CA LEU A 89 1.74 11.77 -8.23
C LEU A 89 0.75 12.85 -8.68
N LYS A 90 -0.02 13.42 -7.74
CA LYS A 90 -1.15 14.31 -8.05
C LYS A 90 -1.03 15.69 -7.40
N LYS A 91 0.10 16.00 -6.75
CA LYS A 91 0.37 17.27 -6.04
C LYS A 91 -0.67 17.63 -4.96
N VAL A 92 -1.48 16.66 -4.50
CA VAL A 92 -2.46 16.87 -3.44
C VAL A 92 -1.78 16.79 -2.07
N LYS A 93 -2.06 17.77 -1.21
CA LYS A 93 -1.54 17.84 0.16
C LYS A 93 -2.61 17.40 1.16
N LYS A 94 -2.18 16.91 2.32
CA LYS A 94 -3.06 16.57 3.45
C LYS A 94 -3.98 17.73 3.86
N SER A 95 -3.50 18.98 3.78
CA SER A 95 -4.28 20.17 4.15
C SER A 95 -5.49 20.40 3.25
N ASN A 96 -5.36 20.04 1.97
CA ASN A 96 -6.38 20.29 0.95
C ASN A 96 -7.11 19.00 0.55
N GLY A 97 -7.08 17.98 1.41
CA GLY A 97 -7.66 16.68 1.09
C GLY A 97 -8.19 15.96 2.31
N GLN A 98 -9.11 15.03 2.08
CA GLN A 98 -9.77 14.24 3.11
C GLN A 98 -9.58 12.75 2.80
N VAL A 99 -9.30 11.98 3.85
CA VAL A 99 -9.37 10.51 3.77
C VAL A 99 -10.81 10.09 4.00
N LEU A 100 -11.41 9.35 3.08
CA LEU A 100 -12.79 8.86 3.20
C LEU A 100 -12.86 7.58 4.03
N ALA A 101 -11.96 6.63 3.74
CA ALA A 101 -12.01 5.31 4.34
C ALA A 101 -10.61 4.68 4.39
N ILE A 102 -10.39 3.87 5.42
CA ILE A 102 -9.22 3.01 5.58
C ILE A 102 -9.74 1.65 5.96
N ASN A 103 -9.47 0.68 5.11
CA ASN A 103 -9.87 -0.70 5.34
C ASN A 103 -8.62 -1.56 5.33
N GLU A 104 -8.45 -2.41 6.33
CA GLU A 104 -7.44 -3.46 6.29
C GLU A 104 -7.92 -4.59 5.37
N ILE A 105 -7.02 -5.08 4.50
CA ILE A 105 -7.28 -6.21 3.62
C ILE A 105 -6.58 -7.43 4.19
N PHE A 106 -7.35 -8.50 4.35
CA PHE A 106 -6.84 -9.83 4.66
C PHE A 106 -6.91 -10.74 3.43
N GLU A 107 -5.97 -11.67 3.34
CA GLU A 107 -5.95 -12.67 2.27
C GLU A 107 -7.16 -13.60 2.39
N ARG A 108 -7.87 -13.82 1.28
CA ARG A 108 -9.13 -14.60 1.29
C ARG A 108 -8.91 -16.09 1.53
N LYS A 109 -7.75 -16.61 1.10
CA LYS A 109 -7.41 -18.04 1.19
C LYS A 109 -5.96 -18.20 1.68
N PRO A 110 -5.72 -18.15 3.00
CA PRO A 110 -4.37 -18.24 3.57
C PRO A 110 -3.76 -19.64 3.48
N THR A 111 -4.52 -20.66 3.04
CA THR A 111 -4.05 -22.06 3.00
C THR A 111 -3.40 -22.45 1.67
N LYS A 112 -3.52 -21.61 0.62
CA LYS A 112 -2.96 -21.92 -0.70
C LYS A 112 -1.65 -21.17 -0.91
N ILE A 113 -0.58 -21.91 -1.20
CA ILE A 113 0.72 -21.34 -1.58
C ILE A 113 0.59 -20.69 -2.96
N LYS A 114 1.09 -19.46 -3.10
CA LYS A 114 1.15 -18.71 -4.36
C LYS A 114 2.56 -18.16 -4.56
N ASN A 115 2.90 -17.88 -5.81
CA ASN A 115 4.11 -17.14 -6.16
C ASN A 115 3.73 -15.67 -6.34
N TYR A 116 4.40 -14.79 -5.62
CA TYR A 116 4.19 -13.34 -5.65
C TYR A 116 5.40 -12.65 -6.26
N GLY A 117 5.19 -11.99 -7.39
CA GLY A 117 6.19 -11.10 -7.99
C GLY A 117 6.06 -9.69 -7.43
N VAL A 118 7.16 -9.12 -6.95
CA VAL A 118 7.19 -7.78 -6.39
C VAL A 118 8.16 -6.89 -7.16
N TRP A 119 7.63 -5.78 -7.66
CA TRP A 119 8.41 -4.70 -8.26
C TRP A 119 8.75 -3.68 -7.18
N LEU A 120 10.04 -3.54 -6.93
CA LEU A 120 10.62 -2.66 -5.94
C LEU A 120 11.44 -1.59 -6.66
N ARG A 121 11.33 -0.35 -6.21
CA ARG A 121 12.40 0.63 -6.41
C ARG A 121 13.11 0.81 -5.07
N TYR A 122 14.42 0.98 -5.03
CA TYR A 122 15.11 1.27 -3.76
C TYR A 122 16.16 2.35 -3.97
N GLN A 123 16.51 3.03 -2.89
CA GLN A 123 17.55 4.03 -2.88
C GLN A 123 18.81 3.42 -2.26
N SER A 124 19.86 3.27 -3.07
CA SER A 124 21.21 2.95 -2.60
C SER A 124 21.92 4.24 -2.16
N ARG A 125 23.16 4.13 -1.68
CA ARG A 125 24.01 5.31 -1.39
C ARG A 125 24.28 6.12 -2.66
N THR A 126 24.33 5.46 -3.81
CA THR A 126 24.79 6.02 -5.08
C THR A 126 23.62 6.45 -5.98
N GLY A 127 22.41 5.91 -5.81
CA GLY A 127 21.29 6.26 -6.66
C GLY A 127 20.00 5.47 -6.42
N TYR A 128 19.10 5.52 -7.40
CA TYR A 128 17.85 4.77 -7.39
C TYR A 128 17.94 3.57 -8.33
N HIS A 129 17.52 2.40 -7.84
CA HIS A 129 17.55 1.16 -8.60
C HIS A 129 16.18 0.51 -8.58
N ASN A 130 15.75 -0.04 -9.72
CA ASN A 130 14.56 -0.86 -9.81
C ASN A 130 14.97 -2.33 -9.72
N MET A 131 14.17 -3.13 -9.06
CA MET A 131 14.39 -4.56 -8.84
C MET A 131 13.06 -5.29 -8.95
N TYR A 132 13.08 -6.44 -9.59
CA TYR A 132 12.00 -7.40 -9.57
C TYR A 132 12.46 -8.64 -8.80
N LYS A 133 11.63 -9.13 -7.88
CA LYS A 133 11.93 -10.35 -7.14
C LYS A 133 10.64 -11.12 -6.86
N GLU A 134 10.75 -12.44 -6.91
CA GLU A 134 9.64 -13.35 -6.66
C GLU A 134 9.80 -14.02 -5.30
N TYR A 135 8.68 -14.16 -4.59
CA TYR A 135 8.60 -14.81 -3.29
C TYR A 135 7.49 -15.85 -3.30
N ARG A 136 7.76 -17.00 -2.69
CA ARG A 136 6.79 -18.08 -2.53
C ARG A 136 6.26 -18.05 -1.11
N ASP A 137 4.98 -17.72 -0.97
CA ASP A 137 4.32 -17.65 0.33
C ASP A 137 2.82 -17.97 0.22
N THR A 138 2.20 -18.23 1.36
CA THR A 138 0.78 -18.40 1.57
C THR A 138 0.03 -17.06 1.58
N THR A 139 0.67 -15.97 2.01
CA THR A 139 0.05 -14.64 2.12
C THR A 139 0.90 -13.54 1.48
N LEU A 140 0.24 -12.48 1.01
CA LEU A 140 0.93 -11.28 0.52
C LEU A 140 1.71 -10.56 1.64
N ASN A 141 1.20 -10.58 2.87
CA ASN A 141 1.86 -9.93 4.01
C ASN A 141 3.17 -10.65 4.35
N GLY A 142 3.17 -11.98 4.38
CA GLY A 142 4.38 -12.78 4.55
C GLY A 142 5.41 -12.55 3.44
N ALA A 143 4.97 -12.50 2.18
CA ALA A 143 5.86 -12.19 1.06
C ALA A 143 6.53 -10.80 1.19
N VAL A 144 5.79 -9.80 1.68
CA VAL A 144 6.35 -8.45 1.92
C VAL A 144 7.30 -8.43 3.11
N GLU A 145 7.07 -9.25 4.14
CA GLU A 145 8.01 -9.39 5.25
C GLU A 145 9.35 -9.98 4.83
N GLN A 146 9.33 -11.01 3.98
CA GLN A 146 10.53 -11.65 3.46
C GLN A 146 11.40 -10.70 2.61
N ILE A 147 10.83 -9.63 2.05
CA ILE A 147 11.60 -8.60 1.33
C ILE A 147 12.52 -7.81 2.26
N VAL A 148 12.07 -7.62 3.49
CA VAL A 148 12.65 -6.65 4.41
C VAL A 148 13.59 -7.30 5.43
N GLN A 149 13.52 -8.63 5.53
CA GLN A 149 14.44 -9.42 6.32
C GLN A 149 15.79 -9.56 5.59
#